data_AF-A0A9D5WEJ1-F1
#
_entry.id   AF-A0A9D5WEJ1-F1
#
_cell.length_a   1.000
_cell.length_b   1.000
_cell.length_c   1.000
_cell.angle_alpha   90.00
_cell.angle_beta   90.00
_cell.angle_gamma   90.00
#
_symmetry.space_group_name_H-M   'P 1'
#
loop_
_entity.id
_entity.type
_entity.pdbx_description
1 polymer ?
#
loop_
_entity_poly.entity_id
_entity_poly.type
_entity_poly.pdbx_seq_one_letter_code
_entity_poly.pdbx_strand_id
1 'polypeptide(L)'
;EKGDTIPGIRNKDEMYEVGIFNKSLYDEIVSVNSDEAIEEMLVLNRKCGILGGPTSGAAFKGTLKYLREIDDKLKEPANAVFIACDRMEWYMSYIKKRRPEIFDSEIKRETIRTLTEEDMKYAKTIDINNAEEWIEKNNPIIIDLRGNLAYKNGHIANAINITDIFFEDLVDNGTPFSKENSVLLVCSIGDKSKKFSSLLNKKGMNVYSLENGMTAWRENSLPLKRSLREGII
;
A
#
# COMPACT_ATOMS: atom_id res chain seq x y z
N GLU A 1 -10.59 8.84 7.82
CA GLU A 1 -11.71 8.34 6.98
C GLU A 1 -11.38 6.94 6.45
N LYS A 2 -12.39 6.16 6.02
CA LYS A 2 -12.14 4.84 5.40
C LYS A 2 -11.25 5.01 4.17
N GLY A 3 -10.05 4.45 4.22
CA GLY A 3 -9.03 4.57 3.15
C GLY A 3 -7.80 5.41 3.52
N ASP A 4 -7.83 6.11 4.66
CA ASP A 4 -6.65 6.78 5.18
C ASP A 4 -5.75 5.81 5.95
N THR A 5 -4.60 5.46 5.35
CA THR A 5 -3.66 4.49 5.91
C THR A 5 -2.37 5.18 6.35
N ILE A 6 -1.92 4.85 7.55
CA ILE A 6 -0.59 5.21 8.06
C ILE A 6 0.29 4.00 7.84
N PRO A 7 1.40 4.11 7.10
CA PRO A 7 2.28 2.98 6.84
C PRO A 7 2.88 2.47 8.15
N GLY A 8 3.22 1.17 8.20
CA GLY A 8 3.84 0.55 9.37
C GLY A 8 2.88 0.09 10.47
N ILE A 9 1.61 0.54 10.47
CA ILE A 9 0.57 0.08 11.39
C ILE A 9 -0.68 -0.42 10.67
N ARG A 10 -1.45 -1.23 11.40
CA ARG A 10 -2.75 -1.74 10.96
C ARG A 10 -3.86 -0.93 11.60
N ASN A 11 -4.92 -0.66 10.85
CA ASN A 11 -6.14 -0.15 11.43
C ASN A 11 -6.87 -1.26 12.21
N LYS A 12 -7.87 -0.87 13.02
CA LYS A 12 -8.63 -1.79 13.85
C LYS A 12 -9.26 -2.93 13.05
N ASP A 13 -9.85 -2.62 11.89
CA ASP A 13 -10.52 -3.61 11.03
C ASP A 13 -9.51 -4.63 10.48
N GLU A 14 -8.33 -4.17 10.05
CA GLU A 14 -7.21 -5.03 9.61
C GLU A 14 -6.67 -5.92 10.74
N MET A 15 -6.63 -5.42 11.98
CA MET A 15 -6.22 -6.23 13.14
C MET A 15 -7.26 -7.30 13.49
N TYR A 16 -8.56 -7.00 13.33
CA TYR A 16 -9.62 -7.98 13.49
C TYR A 16 -9.55 -9.06 12.40
N GLU A 17 -9.35 -8.66 11.14
CA GLU A 17 -9.29 -9.58 10.00
C GLU A 17 -8.20 -10.65 10.16
N VAL A 18 -7.05 -10.27 10.71
CA VAL A 18 -5.91 -11.18 10.92
C VAL A 18 -5.90 -11.85 12.31
N GLY A 19 -6.95 -11.65 13.12
CA GLY A 19 -7.13 -12.33 14.41
C GLY A 19 -6.19 -11.91 15.54
N ILE A 20 -5.52 -10.75 15.42
CA ILE A 20 -4.56 -10.26 16.42
C ILE A 20 -5.15 -9.18 17.35
N PHE A 21 -6.38 -8.74 17.09
CA PHE A 21 -7.04 -7.75 17.94
C PHE A 21 -7.68 -8.40 19.17
N ASN A 22 -7.17 -8.08 20.36
CA ASN A 22 -7.82 -8.40 21.62
C ASN A 22 -8.15 -7.13 22.40
N LYS A 23 -9.43 -6.78 22.51
CA LYS A 23 -9.89 -5.57 23.21
C LYS A 23 -9.48 -5.54 24.69
N SER A 24 -9.35 -6.69 25.35
CA SER A 24 -9.02 -6.73 26.78
C SER A 24 -7.58 -6.35 27.10
N LEU A 25 -6.71 -6.22 26.09
CA LEU A 25 -5.31 -5.84 26.27
C LEU A 25 -5.09 -4.32 26.20
N TYR A 26 -6.15 -3.54 25.95
CA TYR A 26 -6.07 -2.09 25.78
C TYR A 26 -6.94 -1.39 26.82
N ASP A 27 -6.35 -0.49 27.58
CA ASP A 27 -7.08 0.38 28.49
C ASP A 27 -7.91 1.42 27.72
N GLU A 28 -7.33 1.99 26.65
CA GLU A 28 -7.96 3.02 25.83
C GLU A 28 -7.60 2.88 24.34
N ILE A 29 -8.49 3.38 23.47
CA ILE A 29 -8.29 3.39 22.02
C ILE A 29 -8.45 4.83 21.50
N VAL A 30 -7.33 5.44 21.14
CA VAL A 30 -7.29 6.81 20.61
C VAL A 30 -7.18 6.80 19.09
N SER A 31 -8.01 7.59 18.42
CA SER A 31 -7.97 7.74 16.97
C SER A 31 -7.00 8.85 16.54
N VAL A 32 -6.21 8.54 15.52
CA VAL A 32 -5.26 9.46 14.91
C VAL A 32 -5.41 9.35 13.41
N ASN A 33 -5.55 10.49 12.74
CA ASN A 33 -5.53 10.52 11.28
C ASN A 33 -4.10 10.66 10.78
N SER A 34 -3.90 10.45 9.49
CA SER A 34 -2.57 10.46 8.93
C SER A 34 -1.91 11.83 8.80
N ASP A 35 -2.68 12.90 8.64
CA ASP A 35 -2.13 14.25 8.57
C ASP A 35 -1.54 14.63 9.92
N GLU A 36 -2.26 14.34 11.01
CA GLU A 36 -1.76 14.45 12.37
C GLU A 36 -0.49 13.60 12.58
N ALA A 37 -0.47 12.38 12.06
CA ALA A 37 0.70 11.50 12.17
C ALA A 37 1.93 12.09 11.47
N ILE A 38 1.76 12.66 10.27
CA ILE A 38 2.87 13.29 9.53
C ILE A 38 3.32 14.59 10.21
N GLU A 39 2.38 15.40 10.72
CA GLU A 39 2.73 16.63 11.46
C GLU A 39 3.57 16.33 12.70
N GLU A 40 3.13 15.38 13.52
CA GLU A 40 3.86 15.01 14.73
C GLU A 40 5.18 14.28 14.40
N MET A 41 5.24 13.53 13.31
CA MET A 41 6.51 12.98 12.80
C MET A 41 7.50 14.12 12.51
N LEU A 42 7.06 15.22 11.90
CA LEU A 42 7.93 16.38 11.64
C LEU A 42 8.36 17.07 12.93
N VAL A 43 7.50 17.11 13.96
CA VAL A 43 7.87 17.60 15.30
C VAL A 43 8.99 16.73 15.89
N LEU A 44 8.81 15.41 15.90
CA LEU A 44 9.82 14.46 16.39
C LEU A 44 11.16 14.63 15.65
N ASN A 45 11.12 14.69 14.33
CA ASN A 45 12.32 14.77 13.50
C ASN A 45 13.03 16.12 13.64
N ARG A 46 12.28 17.24 13.60
CA ARG A 46 12.87 18.60 13.52
C ARG A 46 13.13 19.24 14.89
N LYS A 47 12.34 18.90 15.91
CA LYS A 47 12.42 19.52 17.23
C LYS A 47 13.02 18.60 18.30
N CYS A 48 12.84 17.29 18.17
CA CYS A 48 13.27 16.33 19.18
C CYS A 48 14.49 15.49 18.75
N GLY A 49 14.90 15.54 17.48
CA GLY A 49 16.02 14.74 16.95
C GLY A 49 15.73 13.24 16.86
N ILE A 50 14.45 12.84 16.94
CA ILE A 50 14.01 11.44 16.84
C ILE A 50 13.56 11.22 15.41
N LEU A 51 14.36 10.53 14.59
CA LEU A 51 14.13 10.31 13.15
C LEU A 51 13.08 9.23 12.85
N GLY A 52 11.91 9.32 13.47
CA GLY A 52 10.82 8.36 13.37
C GLY A 52 9.99 8.50 12.09
N GLY A 53 9.38 7.40 11.63
CA GLY A 53 8.42 7.42 10.53
C GLY A 53 7.01 7.91 10.91
N PRO A 54 6.05 7.92 9.96
CA PRO A 54 4.67 8.33 10.22
C PRO A 54 4.01 7.57 11.37
N THR A 55 4.36 6.30 11.56
CA THR A 55 3.90 5.49 12.70
C THR A 55 4.33 6.06 14.04
N SER A 56 5.59 6.51 14.16
CA SER A 56 6.11 7.16 15.36
C SER A 56 5.36 8.45 15.64
N GLY A 57 5.07 9.24 14.60
CA GLY A 57 4.25 10.44 14.72
C GLY A 57 2.82 10.12 15.17
N ALA A 58 2.21 9.04 14.66
CA ALA A 58 0.89 8.59 15.09
C ALA A 58 0.87 8.17 16.56
N ALA A 59 1.86 7.38 16.99
CA ALA A 59 2.00 6.94 18.38
C ALA A 59 2.22 8.15 19.32
N PHE A 60 3.05 9.11 18.90
CA PHE A 60 3.27 10.33 19.66
C PHE A 60 2.00 11.18 19.76
N LYS A 61 1.27 11.36 18.66
CA LYS A 61 -0.02 12.08 18.69
C LYS A 61 -1.04 11.42 19.60
N GLY A 62 -1.21 10.10 19.47
CA GLY A 62 -2.14 9.32 20.28
C GLY A 62 -1.81 9.45 21.76
N THR A 63 -0.52 9.34 22.10
CA THR A 63 -0.02 9.53 23.45
C THR A 63 -0.31 10.95 23.97
N LEU A 64 -0.02 11.99 23.19
CA LEU A 64 -0.31 13.37 23.58
C LEU A 64 -1.80 13.63 23.80
N LYS A 65 -2.69 13.08 22.95
CA LYS A 65 -4.15 13.22 23.12
C LYS A 65 -4.60 12.61 24.44
N TYR A 66 -4.15 11.38 24.74
CA TYR A 66 -4.51 10.70 25.98
C TYR A 66 -3.93 11.37 27.22
N LEU A 67 -2.63 11.68 27.18
CA LEU A 67 -1.93 12.20 28.36
C LEU A 67 -2.34 13.64 28.70
N ARG A 68 -2.76 14.46 27.73
CA ARG A 68 -3.27 15.81 28.04
C ARG A 68 -4.46 15.78 29.00
N GLU A 69 -5.37 14.83 28.83
CA GLU A 69 -6.54 14.68 29.73
C GLU A 69 -6.16 14.23 31.16
N ILE A 70 -4.99 13.61 31.30
CA ILE A 70 -4.44 13.17 32.58
C ILE A 70 -3.61 14.28 33.21
N ASP A 71 -2.82 14.99 32.41
CA ASP A 71 -1.94 16.08 32.84
C ASP A 71 -2.73 17.20 33.54
N ASP A 72 -3.91 17.55 33.01
CA ASP A 72 -4.83 18.52 33.62
C ASP A 72 -5.27 18.14 35.06
N LYS A 73 -5.17 16.86 35.42
CA LYS A 73 -5.60 16.31 36.72
C LYS A 73 -4.42 16.04 37.65
N LEU A 74 -3.19 16.10 37.15
CA LEU A 74 -1.99 15.82 37.94
C LEU A 74 -1.62 17.02 38.81
N LYS A 75 -1.26 16.74 40.06
CA LYS A 75 -0.75 17.73 41.02
C LYS A 75 0.78 17.77 41.06
N GLU A 76 1.41 16.69 40.62
CA GLU A 76 2.86 16.51 40.61
C GLU A 76 3.29 16.00 39.23
N PRO A 77 4.50 16.34 38.78
CA PRO A 77 4.99 15.91 37.47
C PRO A 77 5.16 14.40 37.40
N ALA A 78 4.80 13.81 36.27
CA ALA A 78 4.94 12.39 35.98
C ALA A 78 5.79 12.15 34.73
N ASN A 79 6.42 10.98 34.64
CA ASN A 79 7.18 10.56 33.46
C ASN A 79 6.26 9.83 32.48
N ALA A 80 6.25 10.29 31.23
CA ALA A 80 5.55 9.64 30.14
C ALA A 80 6.53 8.85 29.27
N VAL A 81 6.11 7.66 28.84
CA VAL A 81 6.87 6.82 27.90
C VAL A 81 5.98 6.51 26.70
N PHE A 82 6.54 6.67 25.51
CA PHE A 82 5.93 6.21 24.27
C PHE A 82 6.97 5.47 23.43
N ILE A 83 6.51 4.65 22.50
CA ILE A 83 7.37 3.87 21.60
C ILE A 83 7.39 4.56 20.23
N ALA A 84 8.59 4.91 19.78
CA ALA A 84 8.84 5.33 18.40
C ALA A 84 9.39 4.13 17.63
N CYS A 85 8.72 3.76 16.54
CA CYS A 85 9.10 2.67 15.66
C CYS A 85 9.43 3.16 14.24
N ASP A 86 10.40 2.47 13.64
CA ASP A 86 10.96 2.68 12.30
C ASP A 86 11.50 4.08 11.99
N ARG A 87 12.43 4.12 11.04
CA ARG A 87 12.98 5.39 10.57
C ARG A 87 12.17 5.99 9.42
N MET A 88 12.23 7.31 9.28
CA MET A 88 11.47 8.03 8.25
C MET A 88 11.87 7.70 6.81
N GLU A 89 13.12 7.26 6.55
CA GLU A 89 13.61 7.13 5.17
C GLU A 89 12.84 6.08 4.36
N TRP A 90 12.36 5.03 5.02
CA TRP A 90 11.54 3.99 4.41
C TRP A 90 10.18 4.49 3.90
N TYR A 91 9.77 5.67 4.33
CA TYR A 91 8.47 6.25 4.05
C TYR A 91 8.56 7.51 3.19
N MET A 92 9.71 7.83 2.60
CA MET A 92 9.89 9.04 1.80
C MET A 92 8.86 9.19 0.68
N SER A 93 8.55 8.12 -0.07
CA SER A 93 7.54 8.18 -1.14
C SER A 93 6.15 8.52 -0.60
N TYR A 94 5.79 7.94 0.56
CA TYR A 94 4.52 8.25 1.23
C TYR A 94 4.48 9.70 1.73
N ILE A 95 5.56 10.18 2.36
CA ILE A 95 5.63 11.56 2.88
C ILE A 95 5.59 12.55 1.71
N LYS A 96 6.36 12.31 0.64
CA LYS A 96 6.37 13.14 -0.58
C LYS A 96 5.00 13.22 -1.24
N LYS A 97 4.26 12.11 -1.25
CA LYS A 97 2.91 12.03 -1.82
C LYS A 97 1.87 12.84 -1.03
N ARG A 98 2.03 12.99 0.28
CA ARG A 98 1.07 13.67 1.16
C ARG A 98 1.47 15.08 1.55
N ARG A 99 2.77 15.36 1.58
CA ARG A 99 3.36 16.66 1.90
C ARG A 99 4.39 17.05 0.84
N PRO A 100 3.98 17.22 -0.43
CA PRO A 100 4.90 17.54 -1.53
C PRO A 100 5.65 18.85 -1.32
N GLU A 101 5.07 19.79 -0.56
CA GLU A 101 5.68 21.08 -0.22
C GLU A 101 6.94 20.96 0.65
N ILE A 102 7.17 19.80 1.27
CA ILE A 102 8.39 19.53 2.04
C ILE A 102 9.58 19.23 1.12
N PHE A 103 9.34 18.73 -0.09
CA PHE A 103 10.37 18.18 -0.97
C PHE A 103 10.69 19.07 -2.17
N ASP A 104 10.09 20.26 -2.25
CA ASP A 104 10.25 21.20 -3.37
C ASP A 104 10.11 20.51 -4.74
N SER A 105 9.26 19.48 -4.79
CA SER A 105 9.21 18.55 -5.92
C SER A 105 8.09 18.91 -6.87
N GLU A 106 8.39 18.98 -8.17
CA GLU A 106 7.38 19.14 -9.21
C GLU A 106 6.30 18.07 -9.09
N ILE A 107 5.04 18.49 -9.06
CA ILE A 107 3.89 17.60 -9.13
C ILE A 107 3.94 16.90 -10.49
N LYS A 108 4.23 15.59 -10.48
CA LYS A 108 4.25 14.79 -11.71
C LYS A 108 2.85 14.81 -12.32
N ARG A 109 2.74 15.31 -13.55
CA ARG A 109 1.45 15.49 -14.24
C ARG A 109 0.79 14.17 -14.65
N GLU A 110 1.56 13.09 -14.80
CA GLU A 110 1.09 11.78 -15.27
C GLU A 110 1.24 10.69 -14.20
N THR A 111 0.37 10.72 -13.20
CA THR A 111 0.28 9.73 -12.12
C THR A 111 -1.06 8.99 -12.18
N ILE A 112 -1.19 7.89 -11.44
CA ILE A 112 -2.46 7.15 -11.36
C ILE A 112 -3.63 7.99 -10.81
N ARG A 113 -3.31 9.07 -10.08
CA ARG A 113 -4.29 9.96 -9.44
C ARG A 113 -4.80 11.07 -10.36
N THR A 114 -4.06 11.38 -11.41
CA THR A 114 -4.42 12.41 -12.39
C THR A 114 -5.06 11.83 -13.66
N LEU A 115 -5.28 10.51 -13.70
CA LEU A 115 -5.96 9.84 -14.81
C LEU A 115 -7.39 10.36 -14.96
N THR A 116 -7.73 10.78 -16.17
CA THR A 116 -9.10 11.16 -16.55
C THR A 116 -9.89 9.96 -17.07
N GLU A 117 -11.20 10.11 -17.24
CA GLU A 117 -12.01 9.08 -17.91
C GLU A 117 -11.54 8.83 -19.35
N GLU A 118 -11.08 9.87 -20.05
CA GLU A 118 -10.50 9.72 -21.39
C GLU A 118 -9.23 8.87 -21.40
N ASP A 119 -8.42 8.93 -20.34
CA ASP A 119 -7.21 8.12 -20.23
C ASP A 119 -7.54 6.64 -20.07
N MET A 120 -8.71 6.30 -19.54
CA MET A 120 -9.13 4.90 -19.37
C MET A 120 -9.29 4.16 -20.70
N LYS A 121 -9.39 4.86 -21.85
CA LYS A 121 -9.41 4.24 -23.19
C LYS A 121 -8.13 3.46 -23.52
N TYR A 122 -7.01 3.79 -22.87
CA TYR A 122 -5.75 3.08 -23.03
C TYR A 122 -5.68 1.80 -22.19
N ALA A 123 -6.66 1.53 -21.32
CA ALA A 123 -6.68 0.32 -20.53
C ALA A 123 -6.86 -0.90 -21.45
N LYS A 124 -5.90 -1.81 -21.41
CA LYS A 124 -6.06 -3.16 -21.98
C LYS A 124 -6.40 -4.12 -20.85
N THR A 125 -7.41 -4.96 -21.07
CA THR A 125 -7.85 -6.00 -20.14
C THR A 125 -7.82 -7.37 -20.82
N ILE A 126 -7.64 -8.42 -20.02
CA ILE A 126 -7.80 -9.81 -20.44
C ILE A 126 -8.95 -10.38 -19.60
N ASP A 127 -9.96 -10.89 -20.31
CA ASP A 127 -11.08 -11.61 -19.71
C ASP A 127 -10.60 -12.94 -19.12
N ILE A 128 -11.24 -13.36 -18.03
CA ILE A 128 -10.83 -14.56 -17.30
C ILE A 128 -10.90 -15.83 -18.15
N ASN A 129 -11.86 -15.93 -19.06
CA ASN A 129 -12.06 -17.12 -19.90
C ASN A 129 -10.90 -17.33 -20.88
N ASN A 130 -10.20 -16.26 -21.26
CA ASN A 130 -9.09 -16.31 -22.20
C ASN A 130 -7.73 -16.16 -21.49
N ALA A 131 -7.71 -16.03 -20.17
CA ALA A 131 -6.51 -15.64 -19.43
C ALA A 131 -5.42 -16.71 -19.48
N GLU A 132 -5.75 -17.98 -19.29
CA GLU A 132 -4.77 -19.07 -19.32
C GLU A 132 -4.13 -19.24 -20.71
N GLU A 133 -4.94 -19.34 -21.77
CA GLU A 133 -4.44 -19.45 -23.14
C GLU A 133 -3.57 -18.24 -23.52
N TRP A 134 -3.99 -17.04 -23.11
CA TRP A 134 -3.22 -15.83 -23.38
C TRP A 134 -1.88 -15.82 -22.63
N ILE A 135 -1.86 -16.26 -21.37
CA ILE A 135 -0.62 -16.38 -20.56
C ILE A 135 0.33 -17.38 -21.21
N GLU A 136 -0.15 -18.56 -21.60
CA GLU A 136 0.67 -19.59 -22.24
C GLU A 136 1.26 -19.11 -23.57
N LYS A 137 0.45 -18.44 -24.39
CA LYS A 137 0.86 -17.96 -25.71
C LYS A 137 1.83 -16.79 -25.66
N ASN A 138 1.62 -15.84 -24.75
CA ASN A 138 2.37 -14.58 -24.73
C ASN A 138 3.51 -14.58 -23.72
N ASN A 139 3.56 -15.56 -22.82
CA ASN A 139 4.55 -15.68 -21.74
C ASN A 139 4.85 -14.33 -21.05
N PRO A 140 3.83 -13.64 -20.50
CA PRO A 140 3.98 -12.30 -19.96
C PRO A 140 4.72 -12.29 -18.63
N ILE A 141 5.28 -11.13 -18.26
CA ILE A 141 5.67 -10.87 -16.87
C ILE A 141 4.39 -10.65 -16.06
N ILE A 142 4.12 -11.50 -15.08
CA ILE A 142 2.93 -11.39 -14.23
C ILE A 142 3.30 -10.67 -12.94
N ILE A 143 2.61 -9.57 -12.63
CA ILE A 143 2.83 -8.77 -11.41
C ILE A 143 1.57 -8.80 -10.55
N ASP A 144 1.69 -9.37 -9.34
CA ASP A 144 0.63 -9.34 -8.33
C ASP A 144 0.81 -8.10 -7.44
N LEU A 145 -0.15 -7.18 -7.52
CA LEU A 145 -0.21 -5.90 -6.83
C LEU A 145 -0.76 -6.00 -5.40
N ARG A 146 -1.18 -7.19 -4.95
CA ARG A 146 -1.76 -7.37 -3.62
C ARG A 146 -0.66 -7.43 -2.55
N GLY A 147 -1.06 -7.31 -1.28
CA GLY A 147 -0.13 -7.45 -0.16
C GLY A 147 0.50 -8.84 -0.06
N ASN A 148 1.70 -8.89 0.55
CA ASN A 148 2.52 -10.10 0.68
C ASN A 148 1.77 -11.33 1.22
N LEU A 149 0.87 -11.16 2.18
CA LEU A 149 0.11 -12.27 2.76
C LEU A 149 -0.89 -12.86 1.76
N ALA A 150 -1.61 -12.01 1.01
CA ALA A 150 -2.57 -12.44 0.00
C ALA A 150 -1.88 -13.21 -1.14
N TYR A 151 -0.71 -12.75 -1.56
CA TYR A 151 0.14 -13.44 -2.53
C TYR A 151 0.61 -14.80 -2.00
N LYS A 152 1.14 -14.85 -0.77
CA LYS A 152 1.61 -16.12 -0.14
C LYS A 152 0.51 -17.17 -0.02
N ASN A 153 -0.72 -16.75 0.29
CA ASN A 153 -1.88 -17.63 0.43
C ASN A 153 -2.39 -18.20 -0.91
N GLY A 154 -2.02 -17.60 -2.03
CA GLY A 154 -2.38 -18.08 -3.36
C GLY A 154 -2.23 -17.00 -4.43
N HIS A 155 -1.39 -17.26 -5.42
CA HIS A 155 -1.10 -16.40 -6.57
C HIS A 155 -1.01 -17.21 -7.87
N ILE A 156 -1.07 -16.54 -9.01
CA ILE A 156 -0.87 -17.13 -10.34
C ILE A 156 0.57 -17.64 -10.46
N ALA A 157 0.79 -18.77 -11.13
CA ALA A 157 2.12 -19.31 -11.33
C ALA A 157 3.06 -18.28 -11.98
N ASN A 158 4.32 -18.24 -11.52
CA ASN A 158 5.37 -17.31 -11.98
C ASN A 158 5.08 -15.81 -11.74
N ALA A 159 4.02 -15.46 -11.00
CA ALA A 159 3.75 -14.08 -10.64
C ALA A 159 4.82 -13.54 -9.67
N ILE A 160 5.26 -12.31 -9.89
CA ILE A 160 6.15 -11.56 -9.00
C ILE A 160 5.28 -10.63 -8.14
N ASN A 161 5.47 -10.64 -6.83
CA ASN A 161 4.74 -9.74 -5.95
C ASN A 161 5.43 -8.38 -5.85
N ILE A 162 4.79 -7.35 -6.39
CA ILE A 162 5.17 -5.95 -6.18
C ILE A 162 3.89 -5.26 -5.74
N THR A 163 3.77 -4.92 -4.45
CA THR A 163 2.53 -4.32 -3.94
C THR A 163 2.20 -3.03 -4.67
N ASP A 164 0.92 -2.71 -4.78
CA ASP A 164 0.42 -1.49 -5.41
C ASP A 164 1.15 -0.22 -4.94
N ILE A 165 1.51 -0.11 -3.66
CA ILE A 165 2.29 1.00 -3.11
C ILE A 165 3.67 1.12 -3.78
N PHE A 166 4.43 0.02 -3.83
CA PHE A 166 5.75 0.02 -4.46
C PHE A 166 5.65 0.16 -5.98
N PHE A 167 4.63 -0.45 -6.58
CA PHE A 167 4.40 -0.36 -8.01
C PHE A 167 4.06 1.07 -8.44
N GLU A 168 3.22 1.78 -7.68
CA GLU A 168 2.92 3.19 -7.93
C GLU A 168 4.19 4.04 -7.92
N ASP A 169 5.06 3.85 -6.93
CA ASP A 169 6.33 4.58 -6.84
C ASP A 169 7.24 4.30 -8.06
N LEU A 170 7.33 3.04 -8.50
CA LEU A 170 8.08 2.69 -9.71
C LEU A 170 7.53 3.38 -10.96
N VAL A 171 6.20 3.40 -11.13
CA VAL A 171 5.52 4.01 -12.28
C VAL A 171 5.63 5.54 -12.27
N ASP A 172 5.58 6.14 -11.08
CA ASP A 172 5.77 7.57 -10.93
C ASP A 172 7.21 7.96 -11.27
N ASN A 173 8.20 7.14 -10.91
CA ASN A 173 9.62 7.41 -11.14
C ASN A 173 10.14 6.98 -12.53
N GLY A 174 9.34 6.31 -13.34
CA GLY A 174 9.71 5.97 -14.72
C GLY A 174 8.86 4.85 -15.31
N THR A 175 9.43 4.15 -16.29
CA THR A 175 8.82 2.94 -16.85
C THR A 175 9.41 1.71 -16.16
N PRO A 176 8.63 0.92 -15.38
CA PRO A 176 9.15 -0.20 -14.61
C PRO A 176 9.66 -1.37 -15.45
N PHE A 177 9.26 -1.44 -16.72
CA PHE A 177 9.57 -2.54 -17.62
C PHE A 177 10.00 -2.00 -19.00
N SER A 178 10.65 -2.86 -19.79
CA SER A 178 10.89 -2.57 -21.22
C SER A 178 9.57 -2.50 -21.97
N LYS A 179 9.51 -1.66 -23.02
CA LYS A 179 8.35 -1.56 -23.92
C LYS A 179 8.13 -2.84 -24.75
N GLU A 180 9.15 -3.69 -24.87
CA GLU A 180 9.08 -4.97 -25.59
C GLU A 180 8.38 -6.07 -24.78
N ASN A 181 8.35 -5.94 -23.44
CA ASN A 181 7.76 -6.96 -22.59
C ASN A 181 6.24 -6.83 -22.55
N SER A 182 5.54 -7.96 -22.69
CA SER A 182 4.14 -8.07 -22.32
C SER A 182 4.02 -8.26 -20.81
N VAL A 183 3.20 -7.44 -20.15
CA VAL A 183 3.03 -7.47 -18.69
C VAL A 183 1.57 -7.70 -18.34
N LEU A 184 1.29 -8.61 -17.42
CA LEU A 184 -0.03 -8.85 -16.84
C LEU A 184 -0.06 -8.35 -15.39
N LEU A 185 -0.85 -7.32 -15.12
CA LEU A 185 -1.10 -6.80 -13.79
C LEU A 185 -2.33 -7.47 -13.17
N VAL A 186 -2.18 -7.85 -11.91
CA VAL A 186 -3.21 -8.55 -11.16
C VAL A 186 -3.38 -7.88 -9.81
N CYS A 187 -4.60 -7.49 -9.46
CA CYS A 187 -4.94 -7.06 -8.10
C CYS A 187 -6.13 -7.89 -7.57
N SER A 188 -6.72 -7.51 -6.43
CA SER A 188 -7.82 -8.28 -5.84
C SER A 188 -9.04 -8.36 -6.77
N ILE A 189 -9.51 -7.22 -7.29
CA ILE A 189 -10.77 -7.09 -8.03
C ILE A 189 -10.64 -6.46 -9.43
N GLY A 190 -9.43 -6.18 -9.89
CA GLY A 190 -9.17 -5.61 -11.23
C GLY A 190 -9.11 -4.06 -11.30
N ASP A 191 -9.67 -3.33 -10.34
CA ASP A 191 -9.74 -1.85 -10.41
C ASP A 191 -8.37 -1.16 -10.46
N LYS A 192 -7.48 -1.51 -9.52
CA LYS A 192 -6.14 -0.91 -9.43
C LYS A 192 -5.29 -1.28 -10.66
N SER A 193 -5.28 -2.57 -11.04
CA SER A 193 -4.51 -3.06 -12.19
C SER A 193 -5.00 -2.43 -13.50
N LYS A 194 -6.30 -2.17 -13.66
CA LYS A 194 -6.85 -1.48 -14.83
C LYS A 194 -6.36 -0.04 -14.97
N LYS A 195 -6.31 0.70 -13.86
CA LYS A 195 -5.77 2.08 -13.84
C LYS A 195 -4.28 2.10 -14.20
N PHE A 196 -3.48 1.20 -13.62
CA PHE A 196 -2.06 1.06 -13.98
C PHE A 196 -1.86 0.66 -15.44
N SER A 197 -2.68 -0.28 -15.95
CA SER A 197 -2.67 -0.68 -17.36
C SER A 197 -2.91 0.53 -18.27
N SER A 198 -3.95 1.33 -18.02
CA SER A 198 -4.22 2.56 -18.79
C SER A 198 -3.02 3.52 -18.79
N LEU A 199 -2.48 3.84 -17.61
CA LEU A 199 -1.36 4.78 -17.48
C LEU A 199 -0.11 4.31 -18.24
N LEU A 200 0.23 3.03 -18.14
CA LEU A 200 1.43 2.47 -18.77
C LEU A 200 1.27 2.30 -20.28
N ASN A 201 0.08 1.93 -20.76
CA ASN A 201 -0.20 1.91 -22.20
C ASN A 201 -0.21 3.31 -22.81
N LYS A 202 -0.70 4.34 -22.09
CA LYS A 202 -0.56 5.74 -22.51
C LYS A 202 0.90 6.15 -22.69
N LYS A 203 1.81 5.60 -21.87
CA LYS A 203 3.28 5.75 -21.98
C LYS A 203 3.93 4.82 -23.04
N GLY A 204 3.14 4.07 -23.81
CA GLY A 204 3.59 3.22 -24.91
C GLY A 204 4.15 1.86 -24.49
N MET A 205 3.76 1.35 -23.32
CA MET A 205 4.10 -0.01 -22.86
C MET A 205 3.01 -1.01 -23.26
N ASN A 206 3.30 -2.31 -23.16
CA ASN A 206 2.33 -3.37 -23.44
C ASN A 206 1.85 -4.04 -22.15
N VAL A 207 0.90 -3.40 -21.46
CA VAL A 207 0.42 -3.83 -20.15
C VAL A 207 -1.04 -4.23 -20.22
N TYR A 208 -1.39 -5.34 -19.58
CA TYR A 208 -2.75 -5.86 -19.51
C TYR A 208 -3.17 -5.95 -18.05
N SER A 209 -4.44 -5.72 -17.76
CA SER A 209 -5.04 -6.03 -16.46
C SER A 209 -5.86 -7.31 -16.57
N LEU A 210 -5.75 -8.20 -15.60
CA LEU A 210 -6.71 -9.29 -15.46
C LEU A 210 -8.07 -8.71 -15.03
N GLU A 211 -9.12 -9.01 -15.79
CA GLU A 211 -10.48 -8.56 -15.46
C GLU A 211 -10.97 -9.25 -14.18
N ASN A 212 -11.59 -8.48 -13.28
CA ASN A 212 -12.04 -8.92 -11.96
C ASN A 212 -10.92 -9.50 -11.04
N GLY A 213 -9.66 -9.38 -11.45
CA GLY A 213 -8.48 -9.71 -10.67
C GLY A 213 -8.44 -11.16 -10.16
N MET A 214 -7.84 -11.33 -8.98
CA MET A 214 -7.70 -12.65 -8.34
C MET A 214 -9.01 -13.24 -7.83
N THR A 215 -10.06 -12.43 -7.67
CA THR A 215 -11.40 -12.94 -7.35
C THR A 215 -11.90 -13.83 -8.48
N ALA A 216 -11.90 -13.35 -9.73
CA ALA A 216 -12.34 -14.16 -10.87
C ALA A 216 -11.44 -15.38 -11.11
N TRP A 217 -10.12 -15.26 -10.90
CA TRP A 217 -9.21 -16.41 -10.98
C TRP A 217 -9.59 -17.53 -10.01
N ARG A 218 -9.99 -17.17 -8.78
CA ARG A 218 -10.41 -18.13 -7.75
C ARG A 218 -11.79 -18.69 -8.02
N GLU A 219 -12.75 -17.87 -8.45
CA GLU A 219 -14.11 -18.30 -8.76
C GLU A 219 -14.14 -19.31 -9.90
N ASN A 220 -13.25 -19.15 -10.90
CA ASN A 220 -13.08 -20.10 -11.99
C ASN A 220 -12.22 -21.32 -11.60
N SER A 221 -11.85 -21.46 -10.32
CA SER A 221 -11.06 -22.59 -9.80
C SER A 221 -9.74 -22.82 -10.54
N LEU A 222 -9.13 -21.74 -11.05
CA LEU A 222 -7.88 -21.82 -11.83
C LEU A 222 -6.68 -22.14 -10.93
N PRO A 223 -5.60 -22.73 -11.48
CA PRO A 223 -4.44 -23.16 -10.70
C PRO A 223 -3.79 -22.02 -9.90
N LEU A 224 -3.44 -22.31 -8.65
CA LEU A 224 -2.74 -21.38 -7.75
C LEU A 224 -1.43 -21.98 -7.27
N LYS A 225 -0.41 -21.13 -7.17
CA LYS A 225 0.80 -21.41 -6.41
C LYS A 225 0.69 -20.78 -5.03
N ARG A 226 1.23 -21.47 -4.03
CA ARG A 226 1.38 -20.96 -2.67
C ARG A 226 2.85 -20.83 -2.38
N SER A 227 3.24 -19.75 -1.70
CA SER A 227 4.63 -19.55 -1.25
C SER A 227 4.85 -20.04 0.18
N LEU A 228 3.83 -20.63 0.81
CA LEU A 228 3.99 -21.33 2.08
C LEU A 228 4.84 -22.58 1.83
N ARG A 229 5.97 -22.68 2.52
CA ARG A 229 6.85 -23.86 2.49
C ARG A 229 6.02 -25.11 2.77
N GLU A 230 6.07 -26.08 1.87
CA GLU A 230 5.87 -27.47 2.25
C GLU A 230 6.96 -27.81 3.28
N GLY A 231 6.54 -28.15 4.50
CA GLY A 231 7.44 -28.63 5.56
C GLY A 231 7.79 -27.60 6.63
N ILE A 232 6.88 -27.43 7.59
CA ILE A 232 7.18 -27.53 9.02
C ILE A 232 5.96 -28.23 9.65
N ILE A 233 6.05 -29.55 9.76
CA ILE A 233 5.32 -30.34 10.77
C ILE A 233 6.33 -30.61 11.88
#